data_AF-A0A968WTK6-F1
#
_entry.id   AF-A0A968WTK6-F1
#
_cell.length_a   1.000
_cell.length_b   1.000
_cell.length_c   1.000
_cell.angle_alpha   90.00
_cell.angle_beta   90.00
_cell.angle_gamma   90.00
#
_symmetry.space_group_name_H-M   'P 1'
#
loop_
_entity.id
_entity.type
_entity.pdbx_description
1 polymer ?
#
loop_
_entity_poly.entity_id
_entity_poly.type
_entity_poly.pdbx_seq_one_letter_code
_entity_poly.pdbx_strand_id
1 'polypeptide(L)'
;MNMISTPDLIDALQSPTPAVLLHVLPQESWEAQHIPTSRCFCVYETSFLANVVASYPDAATDIVVYGMGLPMLESSVAAEKLRAAGYLNVRNYRDGITGWMQENLPVNGTALIADTPPIEGTWQIDTDQSIIRWTGRNLFNFHHGTLKLSGGYFMIGDNALTQSSFTIDMTSITCDDILDQATNQMLLNHLMNSDFFAADQFPEAIFTAISITAIPQENPGIPNYRVVGDLSMRGVTQPIAFPALIALSDEGTLTAQAQIEIDRTHWGVNYGSGRLFSWLDKHVVNDHVAIHLKIVARRTV
;
A
#
# COMPACT_ATOMS: atom_id res chain seq x y z
N MET A 1 5.04 -21.41 23.57
CA MET A 1 5.70 -20.09 23.74
C MET A 1 5.66 -19.72 25.21
N ASN A 2 6.74 -19.16 25.76
CA ASN A 2 6.75 -18.69 27.14
C ASN A 2 5.92 -17.39 27.22
N MET A 3 4.71 -17.48 27.78
CA MET A 3 3.77 -16.37 27.95
C MET A 3 3.79 -15.89 29.40
N ILE A 4 3.38 -14.64 29.63
CA ILE A 4 3.26 -14.06 30.98
C ILE A 4 1.88 -13.43 31.12
N SER A 5 1.22 -13.62 32.26
CA SER A 5 -0.07 -12.99 32.59
C SER A 5 0.11 -11.55 33.09
N THR A 6 -0.96 -10.75 33.15
CA THR A 6 -0.87 -9.38 33.72
C THR A 6 -0.37 -9.38 35.18
N PRO A 7 -0.87 -10.24 36.09
CA PRO A 7 -0.35 -10.31 37.46
C PRO A 7 1.14 -10.69 37.51
N ASP A 8 1.54 -11.72 36.75
CA ASP A 8 2.95 -12.16 36.73
C ASP A 8 3.87 -11.08 36.14
N LEU A 9 3.37 -10.28 35.20
CA LEU A 9 4.10 -9.13 34.65
C LEU A 9 4.29 -8.05 35.71
N ILE A 10 3.24 -7.70 36.46
CA ILE A 10 3.35 -6.73 37.56
C ILE A 10 4.42 -7.18 38.56
N ASP A 11 4.37 -8.45 38.97
CA ASP A 11 5.36 -9.03 39.89
C ASP A 11 6.78 -8.99 39.31
N ALA A 12 6.94 -9.28 38.01
CA ALA A 12 8.23 -9.21 37.34
C ALA A 12 8.80 -7.79 37.29
N LEU A 13 7.96 -6.77 37.07
CA LEU A 13 8.35 -5.36 37.02
C LEU A 13 8.64 -4.76 38.40
N GLN A 14 8.04 -5.30 39.45
CA GLN A 14 8.22 -4.83 40.84
C GLN A 14 9.30 -5.61 41.61
N SER A 15 9.86 -6.66 41.01
CA SER A 15 10.89 -7.48 41.66
C SER A 15 12.19 -6.68 41.93
N PRO A 16 13.06 -7.14 42.86
CA PRO A 16 14.35 -6.48 43.13
C PRO A 16 15.28 -6.39 41.92
N THR A 17 15.08 -7.26 40.93
CA THR A 17 15.76 -7.26 39.62
C THR A 17 14.70 -7.22 38.53
N PRO A 18 14.09 -6.04 38.26
CA PRO A 18 12.96 -5.93 37.35
C PRO A 18 13.25 -6.49 35.97
N ALA A 19 12.28 -7.21 35.40
CA ALA A 19 12.36 -7.62 34.00
C ALA A 19 12.44 -6.40 33.07
N VAL A 20 13.18 -6.53 31.98
CA VAL A 20 13.24 -5.51 30.93
C VAL A 20 11.97 -5.60 30.10
N LEU A 21 11.13 -4.57 30.15
CA LEU A 21 9.90 -4.49 29.37
C LEU A 21 10.14 -3.79 28.03
N LEU A 22 9.95 -4.51 26.94
CA LEU A 22 10.12 -3.99 25.59
C LEU A 22 8.76 -3.78 24.91
N HIS A 23 8.47 -2.55 24.55
CA HIS A 23 7.40 -2.19 23.63
C HIS A 23 7.89 -2.38 22.20
N VAL A 24 7.13 -3.10 21.38
CA VAL A 24 7.63 -3.53 20.06
C VAL A 24 6.96 -2.91 18.84
N LEU A 25 6.06 -1.94 19.05
CA LEU A 25 5.49 -1.13 17.97
C LEU A 25 6.42 0.05 17.60
N PRO A 26 6.14 0.82 16.52
CA PRO A 26 6.92 1.99 16.14
C PRO A 26 7.04 3.03 17.26
N GLN A 27 8.07 3.86 17.18
CA GLN A 27 8.39 4.88 18.17
C GLN A 27 7.23 5.84 18.43
N GLU A 28 6.50 6.21 17.37
CA GLU A 28 5.34 7.10 17.43
C GLU A 28 4.20 6.48 18.25
N SER A 29 4.03 5.16 18.17
CA SER A 29 3.04 4.44 19.00
C SER A 29 3.43 4.46 20.47
N TRP A 30 4.72 4.26 20.76
CA TRP A 30 5.24 4.32 22.12
C TRP A 30 5.13 5.71 22.72
N GLU A 31 5.50 6.76 21.97
CA GLU A 31 5.39 8.15 22.40
C GLU A 31 3.95 8.57 22.66
N ALA A 32 3.01 8.08 21.85
CA ALA A 32 1.59 8.30 22.05
C ALA A 32 1.11 7.65 23.36
N GLN A 33 1.37 6.35 23.56
CA GLN A 33 0.96 5.65 24.77
C GLN A 33 1.76 4.35 25.02
N HIS A 34 2.22 4.15 26.25
CA HIS A 34 2.97 2.94 26.62
C HIS A 34 2.80 2.51 28.10
N ILE A 35 3.08 1.24 28.39
CA ILE A 35 3.16 0.72 29.77
C ILE A 35 4.38 1.36 30.45
N PRO A 36 4.27 1.88 31.69
CA PRO A 36 5.36 2.56 32.37
C PRO A 36 6.63 1.70 32.44
N THR A 37 7.79 2.35 32.42
CA THR A 37 9.14 1.73 32.43
C THR A 37 9.54 0.98 31.15
N SER A 38 8.63 0.78 30.20
CA SER A 38 8.96 0.14 28.93
C SER A 38 9.99 0.92 28.10
N ARG A 39 10.71 0.19 27.25
CA ARG A 39 11.61 0.74 26.23
C ARG A 39 11.10 0.37 24.84
N CYS A 40 11.20 1.28 23.89
CA CYS A 40 10.74 1.05 22.52
C CYS A 40 11.83 0.38 21.66
N PHE A 41 11.48 -0.74 21.03
CA PHE A 41 12.28 -1.41 20.01
C PHE A 41 11.34 -1.95 18.93
N CYS A 42 11.18 -1.20 17.84
CA CYS A 42 10.23 -1.54 16.78
C CYS A 42 10.60 -2.87 16.10
N VAL A 43 9.73 -3.89 16.22
CA VAL A 43 9.97 -5.23 15.65
C VAL A 43 9.98 -5.24 14.11
N TYR A 44 9.39 -4.22 13.49
CA TYR A 44 9.31 -4.08 12.04
C TYR A 44 10.61 -3.60 11.41
N GLU A 45 11.52 -3.02 12.20
CA GLU A 45 12.82 -2.58 11.72
C GLU A 45 13.79 -3.76 11.55
N THR A 46 14.61 -3.69 10.50
CA THR A 46 15.71 -4.64 10.30
C THR A 46 16.77 -4.52 11.42
N SER A 47 16.89 -3.33 12.02
CA SER A 47 17.78 -3.03 13.15
C SER A 47 17.27 -3.54 14.51
N PHE A 48 16.03 -4.06 14.61
CA PHE A 48 15.42 -4.50 15.87
C PHE A 48 16.39 -5.32 16.75
N LEU A 49 16.91 -6.42 16.22
CA LEU A 49 17.79 -7.32 16.99
C LEU A 49 19.11 -6.67 17.36
N ALA A 50 19.74 -5.94 16.42
CA ALA A 50 21.01 -5.26 16.69
C ALA A 50 20.86 -4.22 17.81
N ASN A 51 19.76 -3.47 17.81
CA ASN A 51 19.47 -2.46 18.82
C ASN A 51 19.20 -3.08 20.19
N VAL A 52 18.46 -4.20 20.25
CA VAL A 52 18.24 -4.91 21.53
C VAL A 52 19.55 -5.49 22.08
N VAL A 53 20.37 -6.13 21.23
CA VAL A 53 21.67 -6.69 21.63
C VAL A 53 22.64 -5.61 22.10
N ALA A 54 22.67 -4.46 21.45
CA ALA A 54 23.51 -3.33 21.87
C ALA A 54 23.10 -2.79 23.25
N SER A 55 21.80 -2.76 23.54
CA SER A 55 21.27 -2.29 24.83
C SER A 55 21.35 -3.32 25.95
N TYR A 56 21.21 -4.61 25.60
CA TYR A 56 21.10 -5.74 26.54
C TYR A 56 21.95 -6.93 26.08
N PRO A 57 23.29 -6.84 26.15
CA PRO A 57 24.17 -7.87 25.56
C PRO A 57 24.17 -9.21 26.31
N ASP A 58 23.69 -9.26 27.55
CA ASP A 58 23.60 -10.51 28.31
C ASP A 58 22.36 -11.34 27.88
N ALA A 59 22.59 -12.51 27.31
CA ALA A 59 21.55 -13.44 26.88
C ALA A 59 20.68 -13.96 28.03
N ALA A 60 21.14 -13.88 29.28
CA ALA A 60 20.37 -14.24 30.47
C ALA A 60 19.43 -13.11 30.95
N THR A 61 19.49 -11.91 30.34
CA THR A 61 18.57 -10.80 30.67
C THR A 61 17.12 -11.28 30.60
N ASP A 62 16.37 -11.07 31.68
CA ASP A 62 14.94 -11.34 31.74
C ASP A 62 14.18 -10.27 30.96
N ILE A 63 13.64 -10.65 29.80
CA ILE A 63 12.99 -9.76 28.85
C ILE A 63 11.52 -10.15 28.73
N VAL A 64 10.63 -9.17 28.92
CA VAL A 64 9.23 -9.28 28.54
C VAL A 64 8.99 -8.39 27.33
N VAL A 65 8.39 -8.92 26.27
CA VAL A 65 7.96 -8.14 25.09
C VAL A 65 6.44 -7.98 25.08
N TYR A 66 5.96 -6.81 24.64
CA TYR A 66 4.54 -6.54 24.43
C TYR A 66 4.30 -5.61 23.22
N GLY A 67 3.15 -5.78 22.57
CA GLY A 67 2.67 -4.96 21.45
C GLY A 67 1.28 -4.41 21.75
N MET A 68 0.44 -4.31 20.72
CA MET A 68 -0.92 -3.79 20.86
C MET A 68 -1.80 -4.70 21.75
N GLY A 69 -1.73 -6.01 21.51
CA GLY A 69 -2.55 -7.03 22.16
C GLY A 69 -3.18 -7.98 21.15
N LEU A 70 -3.92 -8.98 21.62
CA LEU A 70 -4.63 -9.92 20.75
C LEU A 70 -5.63 -9.20 19.82
N PRO A 71 -5.79 -9.65 18.55
CA PRO A 71 -5.19 -10.84 17.93
C PRO A 71 -3.80 -10.61 17.30
N MET A 72 -3.16 -9.47 17.54
CA MET A 72 -1.95 -9.08 16.83
C MET A 72 -0.72 -9.94 17.22
N LEU A 73 0.28 -9.93 16.36
CA LEU A 73 1.43 -10.85 16.41
C LEU A 73 2.77 -10.19 16.75
N GLU A 74 2.81 -8.87 16.94
CA GLU A 74 4.06 -8.10 17.04
C GLU A 74 4.95 -8.62 18.17
N SER A 75 4.37 -8.80 19.36
CA SER A 75 5.09 -9.31 20.53
C SER A 75 5.51 -10.78 20.36
N SER A 76 4.73 -11.58 19.62
CA SER A 76 5.09 -12.98 19.34
C SER A 76 6.29 -13.06 18.40
N VAL A 77 6.28 -12.26 17.34
CA VAL A 77 7.41 -12.14 16.39
C VAL A 77 8.65 -11.61 17.10
N ALA A 78 8.53 -10.59 17.95
CA ALA A 78 9.66 -10.07 18.72
C ALA A 78 10.25 -11.13 19.65
N ALA A 79 9.41 -11.88 20.36
CA ALA A 79 9.85 -12.93 21.26
C ALA A 79 10.56 -14.08 20.51
N GLU A 80 10.08 -14.45 19.33
CA GLU A 80 10.72 -15.46 18.47
C GLU A 80 12.08 -14.98 17.96
N LYS A 81 12.17 -13.74 17.46
CA LYS A 81 13.44 -13.14 17.01
C LYS A 81 14.49 -13.15 18.12
N LEU A 82 14.14 -12.74 19.35
CA LEU A 82 15.07 -12.70 20.48
C LEU A 82 15.53 -14.10 20.91
N ARG A 83 14.63 -15.07 20.96
CA ARG A 83 15.01 -16.45 21.28
C ARG A 83 15.90 -17.06 20.21
N ALA A 84 15.60 -16.81 18.94
CA ALA A 84 16.45 -17.23 17.82
C ALA A 84 17.84 -16.59 17.87
N ALA A 85 17.96 -15.39 18.44
CA ALA A 85 19.24 -14.71 18.70
C ALA A 85 19.96 -15.20 19.97
N GLY A 86 19.39 -16.16 20.71
CA GLY A 86 20.03 -16.80 21.87
C GLY A 86 19.61 -16.26 23.24
N TYR A 87 18.68 -15.31 23.34
CA TYR A 87 18.15 -14.88 24.63
C TYR A 87 17.37 -16.01 25.31
N LEU A 88 17.74 -16.29 26.56
CA LEU A 88 17.25 -17.45 27.32
C LEU A 88 15.93 -17.18 28.02
N ASN A 89 15.74 -15.95 28.51
CA ASN A 89 14.66 -15.56 29.41
C ASN A 89 13.68 -14.59 28.75
N VAL A 90 13.12 -14.98 27.60
CA VAL A 90 12.14 -14.15 26.86
C VAL A 90 10.71 -14.60 27.13
N ARG A 91 9.89 -13.71 27.70
CA ARG A 91 8.46 -13.89 27.95
C ARG A 91 7.63 -12.95 27.06
N ASN A 92 6.47 -13.42 26.61
CA ASN A 92 5.58 -12.65 25.74
C ASN A 92 4.30 -12.28 26.49
N TYR A 93 4.08 -10.98 26.72
CA TYR A 93 2.83 -10.46 27.25
C TYR A 93 1.86 -10.23 26.08
N ARG A 94 1.04 -11.23 25.78
CA ARG A 94 0.18 -11.26 24.58
C ARG A 94 -1.04 -10.35 24.67
N ASP A 95 -1.51 -10.06 25.87
CA ASP A 95 -2.65 -9.16 26.06
C ASP A 95 -2.27 -7.71 25.71
N GLY A 96 -0.97 -7.40 25.69
CA GLY A 96 -0.43 -6.14 25.21
C GLY A 96 -0.90 -4.94 26.03
N ILE A 97 -0.72 -3.74 25.48
CA ILE A 97 -1.21 -2.53 26.14
C ILE A 97 -2.74 -2.51 26.26
N THR A 98 -3.45 -3.17 25.33
CA THR A 98 -4.91 -3.26 25.35
C THR A 98 -5.41 -3.99 26.60
N GLY A 99 -4.88 -5.18 26.89
CA GLY A 99 -5.25 -5.92 28.10
C GLY A 99 -4.81 -5.23 29.38
N TRP A 100 -3.63 -4.62 29.38
CA TRP A 100 -3.15 -3.81 30.51
C TRP A 100 -4.14 -2.68 30.87
N MET A 101 -4.62 -1.96 29.86
CA MET A 101 -5.61 -0.90 30.06
C MET A 101 -7.00 -1.42 30.44
N GLN A 102 -7.41 -2.60 29.96
CA GLN A 102 -8.68 -3.22 30.36
C GLN A 102 -8.72 -3.56 31.86
N GLU A 103 -7.56 -3.82 32.46
CA GLU A 103 -7.40 -3.99 33.91
C GLU A 103 -7.29 -2.67 34.70
N ASN A 104 -7.47 -1.51 34.03
CA ASN A 104 -7.34 -0.16 34.60
C ASN A 104 -5.95 0.13 35.20
N LEU A 105 -4.90 -0.48 34.64
CA LEU A 105 -3.52 -0.26 35.07
C LEU A 105 -2.93 1.01 34.43
N PRO A 106 -1.95 1.66 35.09
CA PRO A 106 -1.43 2.95 34.64
C PRO A 106 -0.66 2.85 33.32
N VAL A 107 -0.78 3.88 32.48
CA VAL A 107 -0.01 4.07 31.23
C VAL A 107 0.60 5.46 31.19
N ASN A 108 1.71 5.61 30.47
CA ASN A 108 2.26 6.92 30.11
C ASN A 108 1.67 7.36 28.77
N GLY A 109 1.39 8.65 28.63
CA GLY A 109 0.82 9.22 27.40
C GLY A 109 -0.69 9.03 27.29
N THR A 110 -1.23 9.51 26.18
CA THR A 110 -2.66 9.41 25.83
C THR A 110 -2.73 8.87 24.41
N ALA A 111 -3.46 7.77 24.21
CA ALA A 111 -3.64 7.18 22.89
C ALA A 111 -3.97 8.25 21.85
N LEU A 112 -3.21 8.26 20.75
CA LEU A 112 -3.66 8.93 19.54
C LEU A 112 -4.81 8.09 18.99
N ILE A 113 -6.02 8.63 18.97
CA ILE A 113 -7.04 8.13 18.05
C ILE A 113 -6.61 8.65 16.68
N ALA A 114 -5.93 7.81 15.91
CA ALA A 114 -5.65 8.11 14.51
C ALA A 114 -6.97 8.01 13.74
N ASP A 115 -7.80 9.05 13.83
CA ASP A 115 -8.88 9.22 12.87
C ASP A 115 -8.23 9.31 11.49
N THR A 116 -8.69 8.50 10.54
CA THR A 116 -8.25 8.65 9.15
C THR A 116 -8.60 10.07 8.73
N PRO A 117 -7.62 10.94 8.48
CA PRO A 117 -7.92 12.35 8.25
C PRO A 117 -8.79 12.47 7.00
N PRO A 118 -9.84 13.31 7.03
CA PRO A 118 -10.73 13.45 5.90
C PRO A 118 -9.95 13.91 4.67
N ILE A 119 -10.20 13.23 3.55
CA ILE A 119 -9.59 13.55 2.25
C ILE A 119 -10.27 14.73 1.55
N GLU A 120 -11.10 15.50 2.26
CA GLU A 120 -11.72 16.72 1.75
C GLU A 120 -10.67 17.73 1.29
N GLY A 121 -11.05 18.52 0.29
CA GLY A 121 -10.23 19.56 -0.32
C GLY A 121 -10.02 19.36 -1.82
N THR A 122 -9.20 20.26 -2.36
CA THR A 122 -8.77 20.24 -3.75
C THR A 122 -7.36 19.66 -3.83
N TRP A 123 -7.16 18.73 -4.74
CA TRP A 123 -5.95 17.96 -4.87
C TRP A 123 -5.42 18.05 -6.29
N GLN A 124 -4.16 18.45 -6.42
CA GLN A 124 -3.44 18.46 -7.69
C GLN A 124 -2.57 17.21 -7.78
N ILE A 125 -2.63 16.51 -8.91
CA ILE A 125 -1.77 15.34 -9.13
C ILE A 125 -0.33 15.76 -9.34
N ASP A 126 0.58 15.15 -8.59
CA ASP A 126 2.02 15.22 -8.79
C ASP A 126 2.41 14.18 -9.84
N THR A 127 2.56 14.63 -11.09
CA THR A 127 2.84 13.77 -12.24
C THR A 127 4.19 13.07 -12.17
N ASP A 128 5.16 13.66 -11.46
CA ASP A 128 6.51 13.10 -11.33
C ASP A 128 6.55 11.97 -10.30
N GLN A 129 5.68 12.02 -9.28
CA GLN A 129 5.56 10.98 -8.26
C GLN A 129 4.46 9.95 -8.56
N SER A 130 3.65 10.20 -9.58
CA SER A 130 2.58 9.32 -10.04
C SER A 130 3.02 8.48 -11.24
N ILE A 131 2.48 7.27 -11.37
CA ILE A 131 2.85 6.34 -12.43
C ILE A 131 1.74 5.33 -12.71
N ILE A 132 1.59 5.01 -13.99
CA ILE A 132 0.71 3.94 -14.48
C ILE A 132 1.62 2.84 -15.00
N ARG A 133 1.49 1.62 -14.46
CA ARG A 133 2.18 0.43 -14.96
C ARG A 133 1.18 -0.44 -15.69
N TRP A 134 1.58 -0.98 -16.83
CA TRP A 134 0.74 -1.89 -17.62
C TRP A 134 1.43 -3.25 -17.78
N THR A 135 0.64 -4.30 -17.96
CA THR A 135 1.12 -5.62 -18.36
C THR A 135 0.18 -6.24 -19.38
N GLY A 136 0.70 -6.44 -20.59
CA GLY A 136 0.04 -7.16 -21.68
C GLY A 136 0.57 -8.59 -21.78
N ARG A 137 -0.28 -9.53 -22.19
CA ARG A 137 0.07 -10.97 -22.21
C ARG A 137 -0.39 -11.64 -23.50
N ASN A 138 0.29 -12.73 -23.86
CA ASN A 138 -0.22 -13.75 -24.76
C ASN A 138 0.02 -15.15 -24.15
N LEU A 139 -0.10 -16.21 -24.96
CA LEU A 139 0.04 -17.59 -24.50
C LEU A 139 1.46 -17.93 -24.00
N PHE A 140 2.49 -17.25 -24.50
CA PHE A 140 3.90 -17.62 -24.29
C PHE A 140 4.70 -16.56 -23.54
N ASN A 141 4.30 -15.30 -23.67
CA ASN A 141 5.06 -14.13 -23.23
C ASN A 141 4.13 -13.13 -22.55
N PHE A 142 4.76 -12.23 -21.80
CA PHE A 142 4.14 -11.01 -21.32
C PHE A 142 5.14 -9.87 -21.49
N HIS A 143 4.62 -8.66 -21.65
CA HIS A 143 5.42 -7.45 -21.64
C HIS A 143 4.83 -6.48 -20.64
N HIS A 144 5.70 -5.66 -20.05
CA HIS A 144 5.28 -4.63 -19.11
C HIS A 144 6.06 -3.35 -19.33
N GLY A 145 5.46 -2.26 -18.86
CA GLY A 145 6.09 -0.96 -18.87
C GLY A 145 5.19 0.07 -18.25
N THR A 146 5.38 1.32 -18.67
CA THR A 146 4.78 2.47 -17.99
C THR A 146 4.09 3.43 -18.95
N LEU A 147 3.20 4.23 -18.37
CA LEU A 147 2.60 5.43 -18.97
C LEU A 147 2.68 6.55 -17.92
N LYS A 148 2.86 7.78 -18.39
CA LYS A 148 2.87 8.99 -17.57
C LYS A 148 1.50 9.65 -17.55
N LEU A 149 1.24 10.36 -16.46
CA LEU A 149 0.18 11.36 -16.41
C LEU A 149 0.74 12.69 -16.91
N SER A 150 0.03 13.36 -17.81
CA SER A 150 0.36 14.73 -18.22
C SER A 150 -0.26 15.77 -17.26
N GLY A 151 -1.28 15.37 -16.49
CA GLY A 151 -1.88 16.19 -15.46
C GLY A 151 -3.07 15.52 -14.80
N GLY A 152 -3.63 16.19 -13.80
CA GLY A 152 -4.89 15.79 -13.20
C GLY A 152 -5.18 16.51 -11.89
N TYR A 153 -6.43 16.45 -11.47
CA TYR A 153 -6.91 16.98 -10.21
C TYR A 153 -8.16 16.24 -9.75
N PHE A 154 -8.48 16.39 -8.47
CA PHE A 154 -9.79 16.02 -7.94
C PHE A 154 -10.18 16.90 -6.76
N MET A 155 -11.48 17.04 -6.55
CA MET A 155 -12.07 17.87 -5.51
C MET A 155 -13.07 17.04 -4.71
N ILE A 156 -12.90 17.03 -3.39
CA ILE A 156 -13.81 16.36 -2.46
C ILE A 156 -14.39 17.43 -1.53
N GLY A 157 -15.71 17.55 -1.50
CA GLY A 157 -16.43 18.46 -0.62
C GLY A 157 -17.70 17.79 -0.11
N ASP A 158 -18.06 18.05 1.15
CA ASP A 158 -19.18 17.41 1.84
C ASP A 158 -19.09 15.87 1.77
N ASN A 159 -17.89 15.32 1.96
CA ASN A 159 -17.55 13.90 1.80
C ASN A 159 -17.88 13.27 0.43
N ALA A 160 -18.09 14.07 -0.61
CA ALA A 160 -18.37 13.60 -1.96
C ALA A 160 -17.37 14.13 -2.98
N LEU A 161 -17.07 13.31 -3.99
CA LEU A 161 -16.30 13.77 -5.14
C LEU A 161 -17.16 14.76 -5.94
N THR A 162 -16.67 15.99 -6.11
CA THR A 162 -17.38 17.05 -6.84
C THR A 162 -16.85 17.25 -8.24
N GLN A 163 -15.54 17.09 -8.44
CA GLN A 163 -14.87 17.15 -9.73
C GLN A 163 -13.65 16.25 -9.76
N SER A 164 -13.31 15.72 -10.93
CA SER A 164 -12.00 15.11 -11.17
C SER A 164 -11.67 15.08 -12.65
N SER A 165 -10.38 15.01 -12.96
CA SER A 165 -9.89 14.67 -14.29
C SER A 165 -8.45 14.18 -14.16
N PHE A 166 -8.10 13.12 -14.87
CA PHE A 166 -6.75 12.56 -14.94
C PHE A 166 -6.40 12.36 -16.40
N THR A 167 -5.37 13.03 -16.89
CA THR A 167 -4.92 12.96 -18.28
C THR A 167 -3.68 12.10 -18.38
N ILE A 168 -3.76 11.07 -19.21
CA ILE A 168 -2.71 10.09 -19.47
C ILE A 168 -2.09 10.43 -20.82
N ASP A 169 -0.76 10.58 -20.85
CA ASP A 169 -0.02 10.79 -22.10
C ASP A 169 0.23 9.43 -22.77
N MET A 170 -0.55 9.11 -23.79
CA MET A 170 -0.44 7.83 -24.52
C MET A 170 0.82 7.73 -25.37
N THR A 171 1.49 8.86 -25.66
CA THR A 171 2.78 8.88 -26.37
C THR A 171 3.96 8.54 -25.46
N SER A 172 3.76 8.55 -24.14
CA SER A 172 4.79 8.25 -23.14
C SER A 172 5.01 6.75 -22.87
N ILE A 173 4.34 5.86 -23.61
CA ILE A 173 4.36 4.43 -23.36
C ILE A 173 5.78 3.85 -23.43
N THR A 174 6.17 3.11 -22.38
CA THR A 174 7.46 2.37 -22.32
C THR A 174 7.25 0.87 -22.26
N CYS A 175 8.28 0.09 -22.57
CA CYS A 175 8.38 -1.35 -22.33
C CYS A 175 9.71 -1.62 -21.63
N ASP A 176 9.67 -2.22 -20.45
CA ASP A 176 10.81 -2.28 -19.53
C ASP A 176 11.54 -3.64 -19.59
N ASP A 177 10.90 -4.68 -20.12
CA ASP A 177 11.41 -6.06 -20.13
C ASP A 177 12.14 -6.47 -21.42
N ILE A 178 11.91 -5.78 -22.53
CA ILE A 178 12.63 -6.04 -23.78
C ILE A 178 13.93 -5.23 -23.80
N LEU A 179 15.05 -5.89 -23.52
CA LEU A 179 16.39 -5.26 -23.48
C LEU A 179 16.97 -4.94 -24.86
N ASP A 180 16.59 -5.70 -25.90
CA ASP A 180 17.01 -5.41 -27.27
C ASP A 180 16.29 -4.16 -27.78
N GLN A 181 17.05 -3.10 -28.04
CA GLN A 181 16.51 -1.79 -28.37
C GLN A 181 15.67 -1.80 -29.66
N ALA A 182 16.08 -2.56 -30.68
CA ALA A 182 15.36 -2.61 -31.95
C ALA A 182 14.00 -3.30 -31.80
N THR A 183 13.97 -4.43 -31.07
CA THR A 183 12.74 -5.16 -30.76
C THR A 183 11.81 -4.36 -29.85
N ASN A 184 12.38 -3.66 -28.86
CA ASN A 184 11.62 -2.77 -27.97
C ASN A 184 10.94 -1.66 -28.77
N GLN A 185 11.70 -0.95 -29.62
CA GLN A 185 11.14 0.11 -30.47
C GLN A 185 10.08 -0.42 -31.45
N MET A 186 10.27 -1.64 -31.99
CA MET A 186 9.28 -2.27 -32.84
C MET A 186 7.95 -2.49 -32.11
N LEU A 187 7.99 -2.98 -30.86
CA LEU A 187 6.80 -3.14 -30.03
C LEU A 187 6.14 -1.79 -29.74
N LEU A 188 6.90 -0.78 -29.30
CA LEU A 188 6.36 0.54 -28.98
C LEU A 188 5.70 1.19 -30.20
N ASN A 189 6.33 1.13 -31.38
CA ASN A 189 5.74 1.61 -32.62
C ASN A 189 4.42 0.90 -32.95
N HIS A 190 4.33 -0.40 -32.69
CA HIS A 190 3.11 -1.16 -32.91
C HIS A 190 2.02 -0.79 -31.90
N LEU A 191 2.34 -0.63 -30.62
CA LEU A 191 1.37 -0.20 -29.59
C LEU A 191 0.83 1.21 -29.88
N MET A 192 1.66 2.12 -30.40
CA MET A 192 1.25 3.49 -30.70
C MET A 192 0.46 3.62 -32.01
N ASN A 193 0.53 2.66 -32.93
CA ASN A 193 -0.12 2.77 -34.23
C ASN A 193 -1.64 2.42 -34.19
N SER A 194 -2.29 2.45 -35.36
CA SER A 194 -3.73 2.22 -35.52
C SER A 194 -4.24 0.82 -35.16
N ASP A 195 -3.36 -0.18 -35.10
CA ASP A 195 -3.72 -1.54 -34.68
C ASP A 195 -4.02 -1.57 -33.16
N PHE A 196 -3.40 -0.66 -32.41
CA PHE A 196 -3.56 -0.52 -30.96
C PHE A 196 -4.13 0.83 -30.55
N PHE A 197 -3.32 1.75 -30.02
CA PHE A 197 -3.82 2.97 -29.37
C PHE A 197 -4.01 4.15 -30.32
N ALA A 198 -3.43 4.10 -31.52
CA ALA A 198 -3.46 5.19 -32.49
C ALA A 198 -3.06 6.53 -31.86
N ALA A 199 -1.94 6.53 -31.11
CA ALA A 199 -1.50 7.64 -30.26
C ALA A 199 -1.27 8.94 -31.05
N ASP A 200 -0.94 8.89 -32.34
CA ASP A 200 -0.84 10.08 -33.18
C ASP A 200 -2.20 10.80 -33.35
N GLN A 201 -3.31 10.08 -33.29
CA GLN A 201 -4.68 10.62 -33.39
C GLN A 201 -5.33 10.81 -32.01
N PHE A 202 -4.97 9.96 -31.05
CA PHE A 202 -5.46 9.97 -29.69
C PHE A 202 -4.28 10.03 -28.71
N PRO A 203 -3.57 11.17 -28.64
CA PRO A 203 -2.37 11.31 -27.81
C PRO A 203 -2.68 11.26 -26.32
N GLU A 204 -3.94 11.46 -25.93
CA GLU A 204 -4.39 11.47 -24.55
C GLU A 204 -5.49 10.43 -24.32
N ALA A 205 -5.42 9.77 -23.17
CA ALA A 205 -6.55 9.10 -22.55
C ALA A 205 -6.95 9.88 -21.28
N ILE A 206 -8.24 9.93 -20.98
CA ILE A 206 -8.78 10.72 -19.87
C ILE A 206 -9.59 9.81 -18.96
N PHE A 207 -9.25 9.77 -17.68
CA PHE A 207 -10.09 9.18 -16.66
C PHE A 207 -10.79 10.27 -15.85
N THR A 208 -12.12 10.19 -15.75
CA THR A 208 -12.94 11.06 -14.92
C THR A 208 -13.58 10.21 -13.83
N ALA A 209 -13.10 10.34 -12.60
CA ALA A 209 -13.77 9.73 -11.46
C ALA A 209 -15.12 10.42 -11.23
N ILE A 210 -16.14 9.60 -11.01
CA ILE A 210 -17.52 9.98 -10.73
C ILE A 210 -17.81 9.83 -9.24
N SER A 211 -17.29 8.77 -8.62
CA SER A 211 -17.42 8.58 -7.18
C SER A 211 -16.20 7.91 -6.56
N ILE A 212 -15.92 8.29 -5.32
CA ILE A 212 -14.92 7.69 -4.44
C ILE A 212 -15.64 7.44 -3.12
N THR A 213 -15.99 6.18 -2.86
CA THR A 213 -16.79 5.80 -1.70
C THR A 213 -15.96 4.93 -0.77
N ALA A 214 -15.92 5.27 0.52
CA ALA A 214 -15.26 4.46 1.52
C ALA A 214 -15.89 3.05 1.57
N ILE A 215 -15.06 2.03 1.72
CA ILE A 215 -15.47 0.65 2.00
C ILE A 215 -14.94 0.25 3.38
N PRO A 216 -15.69 -0.53 4.16
CA PRO A 216 -15.23 -0.98 5.48
C PRO A 216 -13.90 -1.72 5.39
N GLN A 217 -12.91 -1.30 6.18
CA GLN A 217 -11.63 -1.99 6.27
C GLN A 217 -11.63 -2.95 7.46
N GLU A 218 -11.20 -4.18 7.21
CA GLU A 218 -10.85 -5.14 8.26
C GLU A 218 -9.39 -4.96 8.75
N ASN A 219 -8.51 -4.40 7.90
CA ASN A 219 -7.11 -4.11 8.23
C ASN A 219 -6.53 -3.01 7.28
N PRO A 220 -5.42 -2.33 7.64
CA PRO A 220 -4.88 -1.22 6.86
C PRO A 220 -4.18 -1.63 5.55
N GLY A 221 -3.99 -2.92 5.29
CA GLY A 221 -3.29 -3.44 4.10
C GLY A 221 -4.20 -3.73 2.90
N ILE A 222 -5.51 -3.50 3.02
CA ILE A 222 -6.50 -3.74 1.96
C ILE A 222 -7.13 -2.42 1.49
N PRO A 223 -7.67 -2.36 0.27
CA PRO A 223 -8.36 -1.17 -0.23
C PRO A 223 -9.41 -0.61 0.76
N ASN A 224 -9.42 0.72 0.94
CA ASN A 224 -10.41 1.48 1.74
C ASN A 224 -11.40 2.27 0.91
N TYR A 225 -11.21 2.38 -0.41
CA TYR A 225 -12.14 3.07 -1.27
C TYR A 225 -12.51 2.23 -2.49
N ARG A 226 -13.74 2.43 -2.97
CA ARG A 226 -14.17 2.04 -4.29
C ARG A 226 -14.23 3.29 -5.16
N VAL A 227 -13.52 3.25 -6.28
CA VAL A 227 -13.51 4.31 -7.29
C VAL A 227 -14.38 3.86 -8.46
N VAL A 228 -15.26 4.74 -8.91
CA VAL A 228 -16.05 4.57 -10.14
C VAL A 228 -15.80 5.77 -11.03
N GLY A 229 -15.58 5.54 -12.31
CA GLY A 229 -15.40 6.62 -13.26
C GLY A 229 -15.44 6.16 -14.70
N ASP A 230 -15.32 7.12 -15.59
CA ASP A 230 -15.30 6.88 -17.03
C ASP A 230 -13.87 6.99 -17.55
N LEU A 231 -13.39 5.96 -18.24
CA LEU A 231 -12.13 5.98 -18.97
C LEU A 231 -12.41 6.21 -20.45
N SER A 232 -11.95 7.34 -20.96
CA SER A 232 -11.95 7.69 -22.38
C SER A 232 -10.59 7.39 -22.99
N MET A 233 -10.55 6.47 -23.94
CA MET A 233 -9.32 6.05 -24.62
C MET A 233 -9.66 5.72 -26.07
N ARG A 234 -8.80 6.14 -27.00
CA ARG A 234 -9.02 5.93 -28.45
C ARG A 234 -10.40 6.42 -28.93
N GLY A 235 -10.86 7.54 -28.40
CA GLY A 235 -12.15 8.16 -28.76
C GLY A 235 -13.40 7.43 -28.26
N VAL A 236 -13.25 6.36 -27.47
CA VAL A 236 -14.36 5.62 -26.86
C VAL A 236 -14.32 5.83 -25.35
N THR A 237 -15.48 6.02 -24.74
CA THR A 237 -15.63 6.15 -23.29
C THR A 237 -16.33 4.94 -22.72
N GLN A 238 -15.76 4.35 -21.67
CA GLN A 238 -16.34 3.20 -20.97
C GLN A 238 -16.25 3.38 -19.46
N PRO A 239 -17.28 2.95 -18.71
CA PRO A 239 -17.23 2.99 -17.27
C PRO A 239 -16.28 1.90 -16.74
N ILE A 240 -15.49 2.25 -15.73
CA ILE A 240 -14.68 1.31 -14.95
C ILE A 240 -14.91 1.54 -13.46
N ALA A 241 -14.75 0.47 -12.69
CA ALA A 241 -14.81 0.55 -11.24
C ALA A 241 -13.78 -0.37 -10.62
N PHE A 242 -13.06 0.13 -9.62
CA PHE A 242 -11.98 -0.63 -8.99
C PHE A 242 -11.81 -0.22 -7.53
N PRO A 243 -11.34 -1.15 -6.68
CA PRO A 243 -10.93 -0.81 -5.33
C PRO A 243 -9.55 -0.12 -5.34
N ALA A 244 -9.37 0.84 -4.43
CA ALA A 244 -8.12 1.56 -4.22
C ALA A 244 -7.78 1.67 -2.74
N LEU A 245 -6.49 1.61 -2.42
CA LEU A 245 -5.96 2.00 -1.13
C LEU A 245 -5.54 3.47 -1.22
N ILE A 246 -6.16 4.34 -0.44
CA ILE A 246 -5.91 5.78 -0.38
C ILE A 246 -5.46 6.12 1.04
N ALA A 247 -4.32 6.80 1.17
CA ALA A 247 -3.81 7.28 2.44
C ALA A 247 -3.38 8.74 2.32
N LEU A 248 -3.54 9.49 3.42
CA LEU A 248 -3.07 10.85 3.55
C LEU A 248 -1.94 10.86 4.58
N SER A 249 -0.76 11.34 4.20
CA SER A 249 0.36 11.54 5.12
C SER A 249 0.14 12.77 5.98
N ASP A 250 0.82 12.82 7.13
CA ASP A 250 0.79 13.97 8.05
C ASP A 250 1.26 15.28 7.37
N GLU A 251 2.13 15.16 6.38
CA GLU A 251 2.64 16.27 5.55
C GLU A 251 1.63 16.78 4.50
N GLY A 252 0.40 16.23 4.45
CA GLY A 252 -0.64 16.68 3.52
C GLY A 252 -0.52 16.11 2.09
N THR A 253 0.19 14.99 1.92
CA THR A 253 0.30 14.29 0.62
C THR A 253 -0.66 13.10 0.60
N LEU A 254 -1.53 13.07 -0.41
CA LEU A 254 -2.42 11.94 -0.64
C LEU A 254 -1.76 10.96 -1.62
N THR A 255 -1.71 9.68 -1.24
CA THR A 255 -1.26 8.59 -2.11
C THR A 255 -2.41 7.61 -2.33
N ALA A 256 -2.66 7.25 -3.58
CA ALA A 256 -3.59 6.19 -3.96
C ALA A 256 -2.87 5.09 -4.73
N GLN A 257 -3.19 3.83 -4.41
CA GLN A 257 -2.72 2.66 -5.14
C GLN A 257 -3.90 1.75 -5.53
N ALA A 258 -3.87 1.22 -6.75
CA ALA A 258 -4.90 0.32 -7.25
C ALA A 258 -4.32 -0.70 -8.23
N GLN A 259 -4.89 -1.91 -8.21
CA GLN A 259 -4.69 -2.92 -9.24
C GLN A 259 -6.00 -3.09 -10.01
N ILE A 260 -5.92 -2.95 -11.33
CA ILE A 260 -7.08 -2.91 -12.22
C ILE A 260 -6.83 -3.90 -13.35
N GLU A 261 -7.86 -4.62 -13.76
CA GLU A 261 -7.86 -5.38 -15.01
C GLU A 261 -8.92 -4.78 -15.94
N ILE A 262 -8.54 -4.48 -17.18
CA ILE A 262 -9.45 -3.95 -18.21
C ILE A 262 -9.50 -4.87 -19.42
N ASP A 263 -10.66 -4.99 -20.07
CA ASP A 263 -10.78 -5.57 -21.41
C ASP A 263 -10.52 -4.48 -22.47
N ARG A 264 -9.34 -4.51 -23.08
CA ARG A 264 -8.87 -3.48 -24.04
C ARG A 264 -9.80 -3.33 -25.25
N THR A 265 -10.55 -4.38 -25.59
CA THR A 265 -11.40 -4.38 -26.78
C THR A 265 -12.65 -3.50 -26.60
N HIS A 266 -13.03 -3.15 -25.37
CA HIS A 266 -14.11 -2.18 -25.11
C HIS A 266 -13.78 -0.77 -25.63
N TRP A 267 -12.51 -0.47 -25.88
CA TRP A 267 -12.03 0.77 -26.50
C TRP A 267 -11.58 0.58 -27.95
N GLY A 268 -11.94 -0.54 -28.58
CA GLY A 268 -11.61 -0.84 -29.97
C GLY A 268 -10.16 -1.27 -30.22
N VAL A 269 -9.34 -1.42 -29.17
CA VAL A 269 -7.99 -1.98 -29.24
C VAL A 269 -8.09 -3.48 -29.49
N ASN A 270 -8.28 -3.89 -30.74
CA ASN A 270 -8.75 -5.23 -31.07
C ASN A 270 -7.64 -6.18 -31.54
N TYR A 271 -6.46 -5.70 -31.95
CA TYR A 271 -5.39 -6.52 -32.53
C TYR A 271 -5.14 -7.81 -31.74
N GLY A 272 -5.06 -8.96 -32.39
CA GLY A 272 -4.73 -10.23 -31.73
C GLY A 272 -5.80 -10.76 -30.75
N SER A 273 -6.98 -10.13 -30.66
CA SER A 273 -8.07 -10.61 -29.81
C SER A 273 -8.60 -11.95 -30.32
N GLY A 274 -8.48 -12.99 -29.50
CA GLY A 274 -9.05 -14.31 -29.79
C GLY A 274 -10.58 -14.33 -29.79
N ARG A 275 -11.23 -13.30 -29.25
CA ARG A 275 -12.70 -13.13 -29.30
C ARG A 275 -13.17 -12.62 -30.66
N LEU A 276 -12.37 -11.77 -31.31
CA LEU A 276 -12.77 -11.03 -32.52
C LEU A 276 -12.16 -11.60 -33.80
N PHE A 277 -11.05 -12.34 -33.69
CA PHE A 277 -10.33 -12.89 -34.83
C PHE A 277 -10.08 -14.39 -34.66
N SER A 278 -9.94 -15.10 -35.77
CA SER A 278 -9.63 -16.53 -35.82
C SER A 278 -8.27 -16.78 -36.46
N TRP A 279 -7.69 -17.96 -36.21
CA TRP A 279 -6.42 -18.40 -36.82
C TRP A 279 -5.23 -17.48 -36.54
N LEU A 280 -5.14 -16.95 -35.31
CA LEU A 280 -4.12 -15.98 -34.92
C LEU A 280 -2.71 -16.56 -34.73
N ASP A 281 -2.59 -17.86 -34.42
CA ASP A 281 -1.31 -18.50 -34.10
C ASP A 281 -0.48 -17.64 -33.12
N LYS A 282 0.72 -17.18 -33.52
CA LYS A 282 1.62 -16.37 -32.70
C LYS A 282 1.18 -14.91 -32.52
N HIS A 283 0.12 -14.48 -33.18
CA HIS A 283 -0.43 -13.12 -33.10
C HIS A 283 -1.50 -12.95 -32.02
N VAL A 284 -1.82 -14.01 -31.27
CA VAL A 284 -2.77 -13.88 -30.15
C VAL A 284 -2.23 -12.91 -29.10
N VAL A 285 -3.10 -12.02 -28.64
CA VAL A 285 -2.85 -11.07 -27.55
C VAL A 285 -4.10 -11.07 -26.67
N ASN A 286 -3.93 -11.28 -25.37
CA ASN A 286 -5.05 -11.38 -24.45
C ASN A 286 -5.87 -10.08 -24.44
N ASP A 287 -7.19 -10.22 -24.28
CA ASP A 287 -8.10 -9.08 -24.20
C ASP A 287 -7.93 -8.32 -22.88
N HIS A 288 -7.61 -9.04 -21.81
CA HIS A 288 -7.38 -8.44 -20.50
C HIS A 288 -5.96 -7.88 -20.36
N VAL A 289 -5.87 -6.63 -19.90
CA VAL A 289 -4.63 -5.93 -19.57
C VAL A 289 -4.64 -5.58 -18.10
N ALA A 290 -3.56 -5.91 -17.39
CA ALA A 290 -3.40 -5.54 -16.00
C ALA A 290 -2.75 -4.15 -15.89
N ILE A 291 -3.28 -3.34 -14.98
CA ILE A 291 -2.84 -1.99 -14.69
C ILE A 291 -2.55 -1.89 -13.18
N HIS A 292 -1.40 -1.34 -12.83
CA HIS A 292 -1.07 -0.96 -11.46
C HIS A 292 -0.83 0.55 -11.40
N LEU A 293 -1.67 1.23 -10.62
CA LEU A 293 -1.63 2.68 -10.43
C LEU A 293 -0.93 3.01 -9.10
N LYS A 294 -0.06 4.01 -9.15
CA LYS A 294 0.31 4.82 -7.98
C LYS A 294 0.05 6.28 -8.34
N ILE A 295 -0.84 6.92 -7.60
CA ILE A 295 -1.16 8.33 -7.74
C ILE A 295 -0.68 9.05 -6.49
N VAL A 296 0.02 10.15 -6.66
CA VAL A 296 0.41 11.06 -5.60
C VAL A 296 -0.22 12.41 -5.91
N ALA A 297 -0.86 13.01 -4.92
CA ALA A 297 -1.53 14.29 -5.04
C ALA A 297 -1.19 15.18 -3.85
N ARG A 298 -1.06 16.48 -4.12
CA ARG A 298 -0.81 17.49 -3.10
C ARG A 298 -2.03 18.37 -2.96
N ARG A 299 -2.36 18.73 -1.72
CA ARG A 299 -3.45 19.65 -1.45
C ARG A 299 -3.09 21.03 -2.02
N THR A 300 -3.99 21.63 -2.78
CA THR A 300 -3.86 23.02 -3.20
C THR A 300 -4.47 23.91 -2.14
N VAL A 301 -3.76 24.98 -1.77
CA VAL A 301 -4.26 26.03 -0.86
C VAL A 301 -5.33 26.86 -1.55
#